data_AF-A0A6H9S2W4-F1
#
_entry.id   AF-A0A6H9S2W4-F1
#
_cell.length_a   1.000
_cell.length_b   1.000
_cell.length_c   1.000
_cell.angle_alpha   90.00
_cell.angle_beta   90.00
_cell.angle_gamma   90.00
#
_symmetry.space_group_name_H-M   'P 1'
#
loop_
_entity.id
_entity.type
_entity.pdbx_description
1 polymer ?
#
loop_
_entity_poly.entity_id
_entity_poly.type
_entity_poly.pdbx_seq_one_letter_code
_entity_poly.pdbx_strand_id
1 'polypeptide(L)'
;RVLGTNKKQGLLAYDLQGKLLQELAVGRLNNVDVRANFKLGTQTVDLAVASNRDRNSLSLFSIDRTSGELREAGEIATSLKEIYGICLFQPAEGELYAFANGKDGRFVQYRLSAPDGVVEGQLVRQFSVDSQPEGCVADEQRQRLFLGEEDVGVWAVDARADQPATLNSVI
;
A
#
# COMPACT_ATOMS: atom_id res chain seq x y z
N ARG A 1 15.26 4.79 -8.47
CA ARG A 1 15.04 3.33 -8.64
C ARG A 1 13.59 3.13 -9.02
N VAL A 2 13.28 2.01 -9.65
CA VAL A 2 11.90 1.59 -9.96
C VAL A 2 11.63 0.31 -9.16
N LEU A 3 10.54 0.28 -8.39
CA LEU A 3 10.05 -0.93 -7.76
C LEU A 3 8.93 -1.53 -8.62
N GLY A 4 8.99 -2.84 -8.82
CA GLY A 4 7.97 -3.58 -9.56
C GLY A 4 7.60 -4.86 -8.84
N THR A 5 6.34 -5.27 -8.96
CA THR A 5 5.86 -6.55 -8.46
C THR A 5 5.89 -7.59 -9.57
N ASN A 6 6.63 -8.67 -9.38
CA ASN A 6 6.37 -9.89 -10.13
C ASN A 6 5.22 -10.62 -9.44
N LYS A 7 4.03 -10.61 -10.06
CA LYS A 7 2.80 -11.18 -9.50
C LYS A 7 2.88 -12.67 -9.11
N LYS A 8 3.96 -13.36 -9.51
CA LYS A 8 4.22 -14.77 -9.19
C LYS A 8 5.38 -15.01 -8.22
N GLN A 9 6.16 -13.99 -7.84
CA GLN A 9 7.46 -14.21 -7.19
C GLN A 9 7.78 -13.24 -6.05
N GLY A 10 7.54 -11.94 -6.23
CA GLY A 10 7.85 -10.96 -5.18
C GLY A 10 8.15 -9.55 -5.69
N LEU A 11 9.05 -8.85 -4.99
CA LEU A 11 9.41 -7.46 -5.22
C LEU A 11 10.75 -7.37 -5.95
N LEU A 12 10.78 -6.56 -7.00
CA LEU A 12 11.95 -6.32 -7.84
C LEU A 12 12.32 -4.85 -7.79
N ALA A 13 13.62 -4.56 -7.72
CA ALA A 13 14.15 -3.20 -7.76
C ALA A 13 15.10 -3.03 -8.93
N TYR A 14 14.89 -1.97 -9.71
CA TYR A 14 15.67 -1.64 -10.90
C TYR A 14 16.30 -0.26 -10.81
N ASP A 15 17.41 -0.05 -11.52
CA ASP A 15 17.88 1.30 -11.85
C ASP A 15 17.03 1.92 -12.98
N LEU A 16 17.34 3.16 -13.35
CA LEU A 16 16.58 3.88 -14.39
C LEU A 16 16.95 3.43 -15.82
N GLN A 17 17.97 2.56 -15.96
CA GLN A 17 18.37 1.93 -17.21
C GLN A 17 17.71 0.54 -17.36
N GLY A 18 16.91 0.11 -16.37
CA GLY A 18 16.22 -1.18 -16.38
C GLY A 18 17.08 -2.35 -15.89
N LYS A 19 18.26 -2.11 -15.32
CA LYS A 19 19.07 -3.17 -14.72
C LYS A 19 18.45 -3.58 -13.39
N LEU A 20 18.24 -4.89 -13.21
CA LEU A 20 17.83 -5.46 -11.93
C LEU A 20 18.95 -5.26 -10.90
N LEU A 21 18.61 -4.61 -9.78
CA LEU A 21 19.52 -4.34 -8.65
C LEU A 21 19.28 -5.31 -7.50
N GLN A 22 18.02 -5.67 -7.24
CA GLN A 22 17.63 -6.55 -6.15
C GLN A 22 16.33 -7.27 -6.48
N GLU A 23 16.21 -8.49 -5.97
CA GLU A 23 15.01 -9.31 -6.00
C GLU A 23 14.74 -9.87 -4.60
N LEU A 24 13.49 -9.75 -4.14
CA LEU A 24 13.00 -10.34 -2.91
C LEU A 24 11.89 -11.32 -3.25
N ALA A 25 12.18 -12.62 -3.16
CA ALA A 25 11.25 -13.71 -3.47
C ALA A 25 10.31 -14.01 -2.29
N VAL A 26 9.40 -13.08 -2.00
CA VAL A 26 8.54 -13.07 -0.79
C VAL A 26 7.08 -13.45 -1.06
N GLY A 27 6.81 -14.03 -2.23
CA GLY A 27 5.52 -14.58 -2.62
C GLY A 27 4.78 -13.75 -3.65
N ARG A 28 3.49 -14.04 -3.84
CA ARG A 28 2.65 -13.45 -4.90
C ARG A 28 2.18 -12.04 -4.56
N LEU A 29 3.09 -11.07 -4.63
CA LEU A 29 2.78 -9.65 -4.48
C LEU A 29 1.95 -9.12 -5.66
N ASN A 30 0.92 -8.29 -5.45
CA ASN A 30 0.10 -7.76 -6.55
C ASN A 30 0.48 -6.33 -6.96
N ASN A 31 0.30 -5.35 -6.07
CA ASN A 31 0.70 -3.95 -6.27
C ASN A 31 1.71 -3.53 -5.21
N VAL A 32 2.45 -2.45 -5.47
CA VAL A 32 3.36 -1.80 -4.53
C VAL A 32 3.21 -0.29 -4.63
N ASP A 33 3.32 0.40 -3.51
CA ASP A 33 3.42 1.86 -3.42
C ASP A 33 4.48 2.24 -2.37
N VAL A 34 5.03 3.45 -2.47
CA VAL A 34 6.18 3.92 -1.69
C VAL A 34 5.89 5.28 -1.08
N ARG A 35 6.27 5.46 0.19
CA ARG A 35 6.28 6.77 0.85
C ARG A 35 7.58 7.00 1.59
N ALA A 36 7.98 8.27 1.68
CA ALA A 36 9.26 8.66 2.24
C ALA A 36 9.15 9.02 3.72
N ASN A 37 10.32 9.07 4.39
CA ASN A 37 10.46 9.59 5.76
C ASN A 37 9.62 8.84 6.82
N PHE A 38 9.49 7.52 6.68
CA PHE A 38 8.85 6.68 7.68
C PHE A 38 9.79 6.42 8.87
N LYS A 39 9.26 6.46 10.10
CA LYS A 39 10.01 6.16 11.32
C LYS A 39 9.95 4.66 11.62
N LEU A 40 11.08 3.98 11.52
CA LEU A 40 11.26 2.56 11.84
C LEU A 40 12.14 2.46 13.08
N GLY A 41 11.50 2.39 14.25
CA GLY A 41 12.17 2.58 15.54
C GLY A 41 12.82 3.96 15.61
N THR A 42 14.14 3.98 15.82
CA THR A 42 14.93 5.23 15.83
C THR A 42 15.40 5.66 14.44
N GLN A 43 15.23 4.83 13.42
CA GLN A 43 15.70 5.10 12.06
C GLN A 43 14.62 5.80 11.22
N THR A 44 15.07 6.56 10.22
CA THR A 44 14.19 7.13 9.20
C THR A 44 14.49 6.47 7.86
N VAL A 45 13.52 5.76 7.30
CA VAL A 45 13.62 5.02 6.04
C VAL A 45 12.56 5.53 5.06
N ASP A 46 12.68 5.15 3.79
CA ASP A 46 11.51 5.16 2.91
C ASP A 46 10.84 3.78 3.03
N LEU A 47 9.51 3.71 2.90
CA LEU A 47 8.74 2.48 3.10
C LEU A 47 8.01 2.12 1.80
N ALA A 48 8.25 0.90 1.32
CA ALA A 48 7.40 0.26 0.31
C ALA A 48 6.42 -0.69 0.98
N VAL A 49 5.17 -0.70 0.50
CA VAL A 49 4.13 -1.62 0.98
C VAL A 49 3.51 -2.29 -0.23
N ALA A 50 3.30 -3.61 -0.14
CA ALA A 50 2.70 -4.39 -1.21
C ALA A 50 1.61 -5.33 -0.68
N SER A 51 0.57 -5.59 -1.49
CA SER A 51 -0.41 -6.64 -1.19
C SER A 51 0.18 -8.01 -1.47
N ASN A 52 0.05 -8.95 -0.54
CA ASN A 52 0.53 -10.31 -0.66
C ASN A 52 -0.63 -11.32 -0.70
N ARG A 53 -0.79 -11.97 -1.85
CA ARG A 53 -1.91 -12.89 -2.12
C ARG A 53 -1.72 -14.30 -1.57
N ASP A 54 -0.52 -14.64 -1.11
CA ASP A 54 -0.29 -15.94 -0.46
C ASP A 54 -0.87 -15.97 0.96
N ARG A 55 -0.86 -14.81 1.63
CA ARG A 55 -1.22 -14.69 3.05
C ARG A 55 -2.35 -13.71 3.32
N ASN A 56 -2.89 -13.06 2.27
CA ASN A 56 -3.86 -11.97 2.39
C ASN A 56 -3.41 -10.88 3.36
N SER A 57 -2.16 -10.44 3.17
CA SER A 57 -1.48 -9.51 4.06
C SER A 57 -0.88 -8.34 3.29
N LEU A 58 -0.51 -7.29 4.00
CA LEU A 58 0.42 -6.28 3.52
C LEU A 58 1.84 -6.75 3.83
N SER A 59 2.72 -6.83 2.85
CA SER A 59 4.17 -7.02 3.04
C SER A 59 4.88 -5.66 3.01
N LEU A 60 5.70 -5.38 4.02
CA LEU A 60 6.30 -4.07 4.25
C LEU A 60 7.81 -4.16 4.10
N PHE A 61 8.40 -3.20 3.39
CA PHE A 61 9.82 -3.19 3.09
C PHE A 61 10.41 -1.81 3.40
N SER A 62 11.42 -1.80 4.26
CA SER A 62 12.27 -0.63 4.43
C SER A 62 13.18 -0.46 3.22
N ILE A 63 13.40 0.78 2.83
CA ILE A 63 14.34 1.18 1.79
C ILE A 63 15.41 2.05 2.45
N ASP A 64 16.65 1.58 2.44
CA ASP A 64 17.78 2.37 2.90
C ASP A 64 17.93 3.61 1.99
N ARG A 65 17.93 4.81 2.56
CA ARG A 65 17.92 6.06 1.79
C ARG A 65 19.24 6.35 1.09
N THR A 66 20.33 5.70 1.51
CA THR A 66 21.67 5.88 0.95
C THR A 66 21.94 4.82 -0.11
N SER A 67 21.81 3.55 0.24
CA SER A 67 22.11 2.41 -0.64
C SER A 67 20.94 2.01 -1.53
N GLY A 68 19.71 2.34 -1.14
CA GLY A 68 18.47 1.87 -1.77
C GLY A 68 18.21 0.38 -1.63
N GLU A 69 18.90 -0.29 -0.71
CA GLU A 69 18.68 -1.70 -0.38
C GLU A 69 17.32 -1.86 0.30
N LEU A 70 16.55 -2.84 -0.18
CA LEU A 70 15.27 -3.21 0.38
C LEU A 70 15.43 -4.33 1.41
N ARG A 71 14.73 -4.21 2.54
CA ARG A 71 14.66 -5.26 3.56
C ARG A 71 13.24 -5.40 4.09
N GLU A 72 12.78 -6.62 4.31
CA GLU A 72 11.52 -6.87 5.00
C GLU A 72 11.49 -6.13 6.35
N ALA A 73 10.39 -5.42 6.61
CA ALA A 73 10.20 -4.58 7.79
C ALA A 73 8.93 -4.95 8.57
N GLY A 74 8.13 -5.88 8.06
CA GLY A 74 6.93 -6.37 8.74
C GLY A 74 5.92 -6.99 7.79
N GLU A 75 4.90 -7.59 8.36
CA GLU A 75 3.74 -8.10 7.64
C GLU A 75 2.47 -7.86 8.47
N ILE A 76 1.43 -7.36 7.81
CA ILE A 76 0.14 -7.05 8.45
C ILE A 76 -0.93 -7.93 7.84
N ALA A 77 -1.44 -8.90 8.60
CA ALA A 77 -2.58 -9.70 8.17
C ALA A 77 -3.83 -8.84 7.98
N THR A 78 -4.60 -9.08 6.91
CA THR A 78 -5.83 -8.35 6.63
C THR A 78 -7.07 -9.22 6.81
N SER A 79 -8.25 -8.60 6.88
CA SER A 79 -9.56 -9.28 6.89
C SER A 79 -10.05 -9.66 5.47
N LEU A 80 -9.25 -9.41 4.43
CA LEU A 80 -9.58 -9.70 3.04
C LEU A 80 -9.30 -11.17 2.72
N LYS A 81 -10.12 -11.78 1.86
CA LYS A 81 -9.95 -13.20 1.44
C LYS A 81 -9.13 -13.35 0.16
N GLU A 82 -9.15 -12.34 -0.70
CA GLU A 82 -8.38 -12.25 -1.94
C GLU A 82 -7.89 -10.81 -2.09
N ILE A 83 -6.90 -10.44 -1.28
CA ILE A 83 -6.28 -9.11 -1.35
C ILE A 83 -5.76 -8.85 -2.78
N TYR A 84 -5.88 -7.61 -3.25
CA TYR A 84 -5.60 -7.27 -4.64
C TYR A 84 -4.87 -5.93 -4.77
N GLY A 85 -5.58 -4.81 -4.91
CA GLY A 85 -4.96 -3.48 -5.03
C GLY A 85 -4.47 -2.92 -3.70
N ILE A 86 -3.48 -2.01 -3.78
CA ILE A 86 -3.01 -1.19 -2.65
C ILE A 86 -2.61 0.21 -3.12
N CYS A 87 -2.72 1.18 -2.22
CA CYS A 87 -2.05 2.48 -2.31
C CYS A 87 -1.80 3.05 -0.91
N LEU A 88 -0.85 3.98 -0.80
CA LEU A 88 -0.51 4.65 0.44
C LEU A 88 -1.09 6.07 0.49
N PHE A 89 -1.25 6.57 1.71
CA PHE A 89 -1.69 7.94 1.99
C PHE A 89 -0.90 8.50 3.17
N GLN A 90 -0.25 9.65 2.96
CA GLN A 90 0.62 10.30 3.97
C GLN A 90 0.20 11.78 4.15
N PRO A 91 -0.91 12.06 4.86
CA PRO A 91 -1.45 13.43 4.96
C PRO A 91 -0.53 14.41 5.68
N ALA A 92 0.35 13.90 6.55
CA ALA A 92 1.28 14.71 7.33
C ALA A 92 2.54 13.89 7.67
N GLU A 93 3.58 14.58 8.13
CA GLU A 93 4.77 13.91 8.66
C GLU A 93 4.41 13.01 9.86
N GLY A 94 4.91 11.78 9.84
CA GLY A 94 4.61 10.79 10.89
C GLY A 94 3.24 10.09 10.76
N GLU A 95 2.42 10.46 9.78
CA GLU A 95 1.14 9.81 9.50
C GLU A 95 1.21 9.02 8.19
N LEU A 96 1.18 7.69 8.26
CA LEU A 96 1.14 6.84 7.08
C LEU A 96 -0.01 5.84 7.17
N TYR A 97 -0.75 5.72 6.08
CA TYR A 97 -1.86 4.79 5.94
C TYR A 97 -1.68 3.93 4.70
N ALA A 98 -2.12 2.67 4.79
CA ALA A 98 -2.26 1.78 3.65
C ALA A 98 -3.73 1.47 3.40
N PHE A 99 -4.17 1.70 2.17
CA PHE A 99 -5.41 1.15 1.65
C PHE A 99 -5.09 -0.16 0.95
N ALA A 100 -5.92 -1.17 1.18
CA ALA A 100 -5.93 -2.38 0.37
C ALA A 100 -7.36 -2.81 0.07
N ASN A 101 -7.56 -3.47 -1.05
CA ASN A 101 -8.85 -3.99 -1.43
C ASN A 101 -8.85 -5.48 -1.71
N GLY A 102 -10.00 -6.10 -1.54
CA GLY A 102 -10.30 -7.43 -2.04
C GLY A 102 -10.90 -7.35 -3.44
N LYS A 103 -10.96 -8.50 -4.12
CA LYS A 103 -11.70 -8.62 -5.39
C LYS A 103 -13.22 -8.48 -5.25
N ASP A 104 -13.73 -8.56 -4.03
CA ASP A 104 -15.15 -8.49 -3.68
C ASP A 104 -15.64 -7.05 -3.39
N GLY A 105 -14.89 -6.03 -3.82
CA GLY A 105 -15.25 -4.63 -3.62
C GLY A 105 -14.85 -4.05 -2.25
N ARG A 106 -14.48 -4.89 -1.27
CA ARG A 106 -14.12 -4.40 0.06
C ARG A 106 -12.79 -3.68 0.07
N PHE A 107 -12.74 -2.55 0.78
CA PHE A 107 -11.54 -1.80 1.14
C PHE A 107 -11.31 -1.82 2.64
N VAL A 108 -10.05 -1.89 3.03
CA VAL A 108 -9.55 -1.73 4.40
C VAL A 108 -8.51 -0.62 4.43
N GLN A 109 -8.51 0.20 5.47
CA GLN A 109 -7.52 1.24 5.71
C GLN A 109 -6.79 0.94 7.02
N TYR A 110 -5.47 0.81 6.95
CA TYR A 110 -4.60 0.62 8.10
C TYR A 110 -3.78 1.88 8.38
N ARG A 111 -3.69 2.29 9.64
CA ARG A 111 -2.67 3.24 10.10
C ARG A 111 -1.39 2.46 10.40
N LEU A 112 -0.26 2.90 9.85
CA LEU A 112 1.03 2.24 9.99
C LEU A 112 1.91 2.94 11.03
N SER A 113 2.59 2.15 11.86
CA SER A 113 3.57 2.63 12.84
C SER A 113 4.61 1.56 13.12
N ALA A 114 5.79 1.95 13.61
CA ALA A 114 6.84 0.98 13.93
C ALA A 114 7.73 1.43 15.12
N PRO A 115 7.17 1.62 16.31
CA PRO A 115 7.94 2.11 17.47
C PRO A 115 9.11 1.19 17.84
N ASP A 116 8.96 -0.12 17.63
CA ASP A 116 9.94 -1.14 18.01
C ASP A 116 10.79 -1.64 16.82
N GLY A 117 10.77 -0.92 15.69
CA GLY A 117 11.55 -1.28 14.50
C GLY A 117 10.94 -2.39 13.63
N VAL A 118 9.73 -2.85 13.95
CA VAL A 118 8.88 -3.71 13.10
C VAL A 118 7.60 -2.94 12.79
N VAL A 119 7.19 -2.93 11.53
CA VAL A 119 6.00 -2.20 11.13
C VAL A 119 4.73 -2.98 11.45
N GLU A 120 3.81 -2.29 12.10
CA GLU A 120 2.50 -2.77 12.52
C GLU A 120 1.39 -1.96 11.86
N GLY A 121 0.18 -2.52 11.85
CA GLY A 121 -1.00 -1.88 11.28
C GLY A 121 -2.19 -1.92 12.21
N GLN A 122 -2.79 -0.76 12.46
CA GLN A 122 -4.10 -0.66 13.10
C GLN A 122 -5.18 -0.48 12.03
N LEU A 123 -6.17 -1.38 11.96
CA LEU A 123 -7.34 -1.20 11.10
C LEU A 123 -8.16 -0.01 11.60
N VAL A 124 -8.30 1.03 10.79
CA VAL A 124 -8.98 2.29 11.17
C VAL A 124 -10.26 2.55 10.37
N ARG A 125 -10.44 1.93 9.20
CA ARG A 125 -11.64 2.10 8.38
C ARG A 125 -11.88 0.92 7.46
N GLN A 126 -13.15 0.67 7.15
CA GLN A 126 -13.60 -0.30 6.15
C GLN A 126 -14.76 0.29 5.36
N PHE A 127 -14.83 0.00 4.07
CA PHE A 127 -15.93 0.37 3.17
C PHE A 127 -15.90 -0.52 1.92
N SER A 128 -16.85 -0.34 1.00
CA SER A 128 -16.90 -1.14 -0.24
C SER A 128 -17.32 -0.30 -1.44
N VAL A 129 -16.90 -0.74 -2.62
CA VAL A 129 -17.57 -0.49 -3.90
C VAL A 129 -18.37 -1.75 -4.30
N ASP A 130 -19.16 -1.67 -5.36
CA ASP A 130 -20.13 -2.73 -5.70
C ASP A 130 -19.48 -3.97 -6.35
N SER A 131 -18.36 -3.80 -7.05
CA SER A 131 -17.64 -4.88 -7.75
C SER A 131 -16.11 -4.75 -7.64
N GLN A 132 -15.36 -5.48 -8.48
CA GLN A 132 -13.92 -5.66 -8.31
C GLN A 132 -13.15 -4.34 -8.51
N PRO A 133 -12.36 -3.86 -7.52
CA PRO A 133 -11.42 -2.78 -7.69
C PRO A 133 -9.97 -3.29 -7.79
N GLU A 134 -9.04 -2.46 -8.28
CA GLU A 134 -7.59 -2.70 -8.13
C GLU A 134 -6.82 -1.39 -8.01
N GLY A 135 -6.99 -0.50 -8.99
CA GLY A 135 -6.27 0.77 -9.00
C GLY A 135 -6.73 1.68 -7.86
N CYS A 136 -5.80 2.24 -7.09
CA CYS A 136 -6.09 3.36 -6.23
C CYS A 136 -4.92 4.33 -6.13
N VAL A 137 -5.23 5.58 -5.80
CA VAL A 137 -4.24 6.63 -5.54
C VAL A 137 -4.81 7.65 -4.56
N ALA A 138 -4.01 8.09 -3.60
CA ALA A 138 -4.40 9.14 -2.67
C ALA A 138 -3.73 10.48 -3.04
N ASP A 139 -4.52 11.54 -3.13
CA ASP A 139 -4.06 12.93 -3.16
C ASP A 139 -3.89 13.38 -1.69
N GLU A 140 -2.63 13.49 -1.23
CA GLU A 140 -2.36 13.94 0.14
C GLU A 140 -2.83 15.37 0.40
N GLN A 141 -2.66 16.27 -0.59
CA GLN A 141 -2.95 17.69 -0.44
C GLN A 141 -4.45 17.96 -0.30
N ARG A 142 -5.28 17.21 -1.04
CA ARG A 142 -6.76 17.32 -0.99
C ARG A 142 -7.41 16.28 -0.09
N GLN A 143 -6.61 15.41 0.51
CA GLN A 143 -7.07 14.31 1.37
C GLN A 143 -8.16 13.47 0.69
N ARG A 144 -7.91 13.11 -0.57
CA ARG A 144 -8.88 12.41 -1.43
C ARG A 144 -8.28 11.13 -1.96
N LEU A 145 -9.01 10.04 -1.82
CA LEU A 145 -8.67 8.73 -2.37
C LEU A 145 -9.47 8.52 -3.65
N PHE A 146 -8.78 8.13 -4.71
CA PHE A 146 -9.37 7.70 -5.97
C PHE A 146 -9.28 6.19 -6.09
N LEU A 147 -10.37 5.56 -6.51
CA LEU A 147 -10.52 4.11 -6.61
C LEU A 147 -11.03 3.76 -8.02
N GLY A 148 -10.34 2.86 -8.72
CA GLY A 148 -10.83 2.27 -9.95
C GLY A 148 -11.61 1.00 -9.64
N GLU A 149 -12.91 1.02 -9.91
CA GLU A 149 -13.76 -0.16 -9.98
C GLU A 149 -13.74 -0.66 -11.43
N GLU A 150 -13.23 -1.87 -11.63
CA GLU A 150 -13.09 -2.48 -12.96
C GLU A 150 -14.44 -2.57 -13.66
N ASP A 151 -14.44 -2.33 -14.97
CA ASP A 151 -15.62 -2.32 -15.84
C ASP A 151 -16.76 -1.36 -15.41
N VAL A 152 -16.53 -0.49 -14.42
CA VAL A 152 -17.52 0.49 -13.93
C VAL A 152 -17.02 1.92 -14.08
N GLY A 153 -15.93 2.31 -13.40
CA GLY A 153 -15.48 3.70 -13.41
C GLY A 153 -14.50 4.06 -12.29
N VAL A 154 -14.36 5.37 -12.06
CA VAL A 154 -13.49 5.91 -11.01
C VAL A 154 -14.33 6.61 -9.95
N TRP A 155 -14.07 6.27 -8.70
CA TRP A 155 -14.70 6.88 -7.54
C TRP A 155 -13.71 7.77 -6.80
N ALA A 156 -14.23 8.81 -6.17
CA ALA A 156 -13.53 9.63 -5.19
C ALA A 156 -14.19 9.51 -3.82
N VAL A 157 -13.38 9.31 -2.79
CA VAL A 157 -13.78 9.24 -1.38
C VAL A 157 -12.81 10.05 -0.52
N ASP A 158 -13.25 10.55 0.63
CA ASP A 158 -12.32 11.19 1.59
C ASP A 158 -11.30 10.15 2.08
N ALA A 159 -10.01 10.49 2.07
CA ALA A 159 -8.94 9.58 2.45
C ALA A 159 -8.72 9.48 3.97
N ARG A 160 -9.26 10.42 4.75
CA ARG A 160 -9.09 10.41 6.21
C ARG A 160 -9.93 9.31 6.84
N ALA A 161 -9.35 8.67 7.84
CA ALA A 161 -9.95 7.49 8.48
C ALA A 161 -11.22 7.82 9.30
N ASP A 162 -11.35 9.06 9.78
CA ASP A 162 -12.46 9.55 10.59
C ASP A 162 -13.64 10.10 9.77
N GLN A 163 -13.52 10.12 8.45
CA GLN A 163 -14.55 10.67 7.55
C GLN A 163 -15.43 9.57 6.92
N PRO A 164 -16.70 9.86 6.60
CA PRO A 164 -17.57 8.92 5.90
C PRO A 164 -17.00 8.49 4.53
N ALA A 165 -17.21 7.23 4.16
CA ALA A 165 -16.79 6.70 2.87
C ALA A 165 -17.84 6.94 1.77
N THR A 166 -18.21 8.20 1.56
CA THR A 166 -19.17 8.57 0.50
C THR A 166 -18.47 8.48 -0.85
N LEU A 167 -18.93 7.55 -1.69
CA LEU A 167 -18.44 7.39 -3.07
C LEU A 167 -19.01 8.49 -3.96
N ASN A 168 -18.14 9.20 -4.67
CA ASN A 168 -18.51 10.19 -5.67
C ASN A 168 -17.95 9.72 -7.02
N SER A 169 -18.81 9.53 -8.04
CA SER A 169 -18.33 9.21 -9.38
C SER A 169 -17.51 10.38 -9.94
N VAL A 170 -16.38 10.04 -10.56
CA VAL A 170 -15.47 10.99 -11.23
C VAL A 170 -15.67 10.94 -12.74
N ILE A 171 -15.84 9.72 -13.28
CA ILE A 171 -16.18 9.41 -14.67
C ILE A 171 -17.24 8.32 -14.72
#